data_AF-W0I6R9-F1
#
_entry.id   AF-W0I6R9-F1
#
_cell.length_a   1.000
_cell.length_b   1.000
_cell.length_c   1.000
_cell.angle_alpha   90.00
_cell.angle_beta   90.00
_cell.angle_gamma   90.00
#
_symmetry.space_group_name_H-M   'P 1'
#
loop_
_entity.id
_entity.type
_entity.pdbx_description
1 polymer ?
#
loop_
_entity_poly.entity_id
_entity_poly.type
_entity_poly.pdbx_seq_one_letter_code
_entity_poly.pdbx_strand_id
1 'polypeptide(L)'
;MGEKPRFLKKFEVWEKRRKIAELFREALEAENRGELEIAKKKLDEIMELSRDEFPEIYFEACFKLAEVFYEEENYRGCVKCALRALYYAPSWDLYILGAKRLRDVLFVLKQRGLLDSFKENMALTCKLIEGNPELCSFVKALISIAEGNREIEKYLDDISTPEIKEILTMLIRE
;
A
#
# COMPACT_ATOMS: atom_id res chain seq x y z
N MET A 1 -2.52 -21.68 31.75
CA MET A 1 -1.60 -20.66 31.21
C MET A 1 -1.81 -19.39 32.01
N GLY A 2 -0.83 -18.98 32.82
CA GLY A 2 -0.95 -17.77 33.63
C GLY A 2 -0.78 -16.52 32.77
N GLU A 3 -1.65 -15.53 32.95
CA GLU A 3 -1.49 -14.23 32.27
C GLU A 3 -0.17 -13.58 32.69
N LYS A 4 0.63 -13.15 31.69
CA LYS A 4 1.84 -12.37 31.96
C LYS A 4 1.50 -11.10 32.77
N PRO A 5 2.28 -10.76 33.81
CA PRO A 5 2.12 -9.52 34.56
C PRO A 5 2.06 -8.27 33.67
N ARG A 6 1.19 -7.33 34.01
CA ARG A 6 0.93 -6.09 33.24
C ARG A 6 2.19 -5.27 32.93
N PHE A 7 3.17 -5.27 33.84
CA PHE A 7 4.42 -4.52 33.64
C PHE A 7 5.32 -5.14 32.56
N LEU A 8 5.35 -6.47 32.43
CA LEU A 8 6.09 -7.16 31.37
C LEU A 8 5.45 -6.89 30.01
N LYS A 9 4.12 -6.93 29.91
CA LYS A 9 3.40 -6.56 28.68
C LYS A 9 3.73 -5.12 28.24
N LYS A 10 3.76 -4.16 29.18
CA LYS A 10 4.14 -2.76 28.88
C LYS A 10 5.59 -2.62 28.41
N PHE A 11 6.51 -3.40 28.98
CA PHE A 11 7.91 -3.40 28.59
C PHE A 11 8.11 -3.99 27.18
N GLU A 12 7.46 -5.12 26.86
CA GLU A 12 7.50 -5.75 25.53
C GLU A 12 6.99 -4.80 24.43
N VAL A 13 5.86 -4.12 24.67
CA VAL A 13 5.30 -3.10 23.76
C VAL A 13 6.29 -1.96 23.53
N TRP A 14 6.92 -1.47 24.59
CA TRP A 14 7.90 -0.38 24.49
C TRP A 14 9.14 -0.80 23.70
N GLU A 15 9.64 -2.01 23.94
CA GLU A 15 10.82 -2.54 23.25
C GLU A 15 10.56 -2.73 21.75
N LYS A 16 9.37 -3.25 21.39
CA LYS A 16 8.94 -3.32 19.98
C LYS A 16 8.87 -1.94 19.32
N ARG A 17 8.28 -0.94 19.99
CA ARG A 17 8.24 0.44 19.46
C ARG A 17 9.63 1.01 19.24
N ARG A 18 10.55 0.77 20.18
CA ARG A 18 11.95 1.19 20.05
C ARG A 18 12.60 0.53 18.82
N LYS A 19 12.42 -0.77 18.64
CA LYS A 19 12.96 -1.52 17.50
C LYS A 19 12.39 -1.03 16.16
N ILE A 20 11.08 -0.80 16.10
CA ILE A 20 10.41 -0.22 14.91
C ILE A 20 11.00 1.14 14.55
N ALA A 21 11.19 2.03 15.54
CA ALA A 21 11.76 3.35 15.29
C ALA A 21 13.21 3.28 14.77
N GLU A 22 14.01 2.36 15.30
CA GLU A 22 15.37 2.10 14.82
C GLU A 22 15.37 1.58 13.38
N LEU A 23 14.48 0.63 13.04
CA LEU A 23 14.34 0.11 11.69
C LEU A 23 13.90 1.19 10.69
N PHE A 24 12.99 2.09 11.07
CA PHE A 24 12.60 3.21 10.21
C PHE A 24 13.80 4.11 9.89
N ARG A 25 14.60 4.45 10.90
CA ARG A 25 15.81 5.25 10.71
C ARG A 25 16.78 4.53 9.77
N GLU A 26 17.02 3.24 9.98
CA GLU A 26 17.90 2.44 9.13
C GLU A 26 17.39 2.34 7.68
N ALA A 27 16.07 2.20 7.50
CA ALA A 27 15.45 2.16 6.18
C ALA A 27 15.66 3.48 5.41
N LEU A 28 15.43 4.61 6.08
CA LEU A 28 15.65 5.94 5.50
C LEU A 28 17.14 6.18 5.18
N GLU A 29 18.04 5.77 6.07
CA GLU A 29 19.48 5.86 5.83
C GLU A 29 19.94 5.01 4.64
N ALA A 30 19.40 3.80 4.48
CA ALA A 30 19.67 2.93 3.34
C ALA A 30 19.11 3.52 2.03
N GLU A 31 17.88 4.01 2.04
CA GLU A 31 17.24 4.67 0.90
C GLU A 31 18.07 5.89 0.44
N ASN A 32 18.49 6.75 1.37
CA ASN A 32 19.34 7.91 1.07
C ASN A 32 20.70 7.54 0.45
N ARG A 33 21.20 6.32 0.70
CA ARG A 33 22.43 5.78 0.08
C ARG A 33 22.15 5.04 -1.24
N GLY A 34 20.89 4.94 -1.68
CA GLY A 34 20.50 4.15 -2.84
C GLY A 34 20.49 2.64 -2.59
N GLU A 35 20.59 2.19 -1.34
CA GLU A 35 20.57 0.78 -0.95
C GLU A 35 19.12 0.26 -0.85
N LEU A 36 18.36 0.34 -1.95
CA LEU A 36 16.91 0.11 -1.96
C LEU A 36 16.51 -1.27 -1.43
N GLU A 37 17.28 -2.32 -1.74
CA GLU A 37 17.02 -3.67 -1.23
C GLU A 37 17.16 -3.78 0.29
N ILE A 38 18.09 -3.02 0.89
CA ILE A 38 18.23 -2.95 2.35
C ILE A 38 17.05 -2.20 2.94
N ALA A 39 16.66 -1.06 2.35
CA ALA A 39 15.49 -0.31 2.79
C ALA A 39 14.21 -1.16 2.77
N LYS A 40 13.98 -1.91 1.68
CA LYS A 40 12.82 -2.83 1.55
C LYS A 40 12.81 -3.88 2.67
N LYS A 41 13.92 -4.57 2.92
CA LYS A 41 14.01 -5.57 4.00
C LYS A 41 13.69 -5.00 5.37
N LYS A 42 14.17 -3.79 5.66
CA LYS A 42 13.89 -3.10 6.93
C LYS A 42 12.41 -2.75 7.06
N LEU A 43 11.80 -2.28 5.97
CA LEU A 43 10.36 -1.96 5.95
C LEU A 43 9.50 -3.23 6.09
N ASP A 44 9.87 -4.34 5.44
CA ASP A 44 9.18 -5.62 5.63
C ASP A 44 9.26 -6.10 7.09
N GLU A 45 10.42 -5.97 7.76
CA GLU A 45 10.56 -6.29 9.19
C GLU A 45 9.66 -5.40 10.06
N ILE A 46 9.56 -4.10 9.76
CA ILE A 46 8.64 -3.19 10.46
C ILE A 46 7.20 -3.67 10.30
N MET A 47 6.81 -4.02 9.09
CA MET A 47 5.47 -4.49 8.79
C MET A 47 5.13 -5.80 9.53
N GLU A 48 6.07 -6.72 9.64
CA GLU A 48 5.87 -7.94 10.44
C GLU A 48 5.68 -7.62 11.93
N LEU A 49 6.48 -6.70 12.48
CA LEU A 49 6.41 -6.30 13.89
C LEU A 49 5.14 -5.49 14.24
N SER A 50 4.59 -4.76 13.28
CA SER A 50 3.53 -3.79 13.53
C SER A 50 2.13 -4.26 13.16
N ARG A 51 1.97 -5.31 12.34
CA ARG A 51 0.68 -5.71 11.73
C ARG A 51 -0.49 -5.75 12.72
N ASP A 52 -0.33 -6.42 13.85
CA ASP A 52 -1.43 -6.67 14.79
C ASP A 52 -1.50 -5.65 15.94
N GLU A 53 -0.35 -5.10 16.34
CA GLU A 53 -0.21 -4.31 17.58
C GLU A 53 -0.12 -2.80 17.33
N PHE A 54 0.37 -2.41 16.15
CA PHE A 54 0.54 -1.01 15.75
C PHE A 54 0.10 -0.81 14.29
N PRO A 55 -1.20 -0.97 13.97
CA PRO A 55 -1.67 -0.99 12.60
C PRO A 55 -1.48 0.35 11.87
N GLU A 56 -1.41 1.49 12.57
CA GLU A 56 -1.07 2.79 11.98
C GLU A 56 0.39 2.81 11.50
N ILE A 57 1.29 2.15 12.23
CA ILE A 57 2.69 1.98 11.82
C ILE A 57 2.77 1.06 10.61
N TYR A 58 1.98 -0.03 10.59
CA TYR A 58 1.88 -0.92 9.42
C TYR A 58 1.44 -0.17 8.17
N PHE A 59 0.41 0.68 8.30
CA PHE A 59 -0.09 1.53 7.24
C PHE A 59 1.01 2.45 6.68
N GLU A 60 1.74 3.17 7.54
CA GLU A 60 2.81 4.06 7.10
C GLU A 60 4.00 3.29 6.49
N ALA A 61 4.36 2.13 7.05
CA ALA A 61 5.41 1.28 6.48
C ALA A 61 5.04 0.76 5.07
N CYS A 62 3.77 0.46 4.83
CA CYS A 62 3.29 0.07 3.49
C CYS A 62 3.49 1.21 2.46
N PHE A 63 3.12 2.44 2.82
CA PHE A 63 3.31 3.59 1.93
C PHE A 63 4.78 3.93 1.74
N LYS A 64 5.59 3.84 2.79
CA LYS A 64 7.03 4.07 2.67
C LYS A 64 7.69 3.04 1.75
N LEU A 65 7.28 1.77 1.84
CA LEU A 65 7.73 0.73 0.92
C LEU A 65 7.24 0.98 -0.51
N ALA A 66 6.05 1.56 -0.68
CA ALA A 66 5.56 1.96 -1.99
C ALA A 66 6.45 3.04 -2.64
N GLU A 67 6.95 4.01 -1.86
CA GLU A 67 7.92 5.01 -2.33
C GLU A 67 9.23 4.36 -2.78
N VAL A 68 9.79 3.43 -1.98
CA VAL A 68 11.02 2.72 -2.36
C VAL A 68 10.84 1.93 -3.66
N PHE A 69 9.68 1.29 -3.87
CA PHE A 69 9.38 0.63 -5.14
C PHE A 69 9.22 1.60 -6.31
N TYR A 70 8.72 2.80 -6.06
CA TYR A 70 8.61 3.84 -7.08
C TYR A 70 10.00 4.31 -7.55
N GLU A 71 10.94 4.51 -6.61
CA GLU A 71 12.34 4.84 -6.91
C GLU A 71 13.06 3.71 -7.67
N GLU A 72 12.67 2.46 -7.48
CA GLU A 72 13.16 1.29 -8.24
C GLU A 72 12.50 1.15 -9.62
N GLU A 73 11.65 2.09 -10.04
CA GLU A 73 10.81 2.00 -11.25
C GLU A 73 9.86 0.77 -11.25
N ASN A 74 9.65 0.17 -10.08
CA ASN A 74 8.74 -0.95 -9.88
C ASN A 74 7.34 -0.45 -9.49
N TYR A 75 6.68 0.21 -10.44
CA TYR A 75 5.36 0.83 -10.22
C TYR A 75 4.28 -0.17 -9.80
N ARG A 76 4.40 -1.42 -10.24
CA ARG A 76 3.52 -2.51 -9.82
C ARG A 76 3.67 -2.80 -8.32
N GLY A 77 4.92 -2.89 -7.85
CA GLY A 77 5.25 -3.04 -6.43
C GLY A 77 4.75 -1.86 -5.60
N CYS A 78 4.90 -0.64 -6.12
CA CYS A 78 4.41 0.59 -5.52
C CYS A 78 2.90 0.54 -5.27
N VAL A 79 2.10 0.33 -6.32
CA VAL A 79 0.62 0.28 -6.21
C VAL A 79 0.15 -0.90 -5.35
N LYS A 80 0.80 -2.07 -5.47
CA LYS A 80 0.49 -3.22 -4.61
C LYS A 80 0.70 -2.90 -3.12
N CYS A 81 1.75 -2.17 -2.76
CA CYS A 81 2.01 -1.79 -1.37
C CYS A 81 0.99 -0.76 -0.87
N ALA A 82 0.62 0.22 -1.71
CA ALA A 82 -0.45 1.17 -1.38
C ALA A 82 -1.79 0.45 -1.16
N LEU A 83 -2.20 -0.46 -2.05
CA LEU A 83 -3.43 -1.26 -1.90
C LEU A 83 -3.42 -2.12 -0.63
N ARG A 84 -2.26 -2.68 -0.27
CA ARG A 84 -2.07 -3.40 0.99
C ARG A 84 -2.28 -2.47 2.20
N ALA A 85 -1.85 -1.22 2.13
CA ALA A 85 -2.10 -0.24 3.19
C ALA A 85 -3.61 0.03 3.37
N LEU A 86 -4.35 0.21 2.26
CA LEU A 86 -5.81 0.40 2.29
C LEU A 86 -6.51 -0.83 2.87
N TYR A 87 -6.13 -2.03 2.43
CA TYR A 87 -6.76 -3.27 2.89
C TYR A 87 -6.64 -3.48 4.41
N TYR A 88 -5.49 -3.09 5.00
CA TYR A 88 -5.22 -3.20 6.43
C TYR A 88 -5.40 -1.89 7.20
N ALA A 89 -6.07 -0.88 6.61
CA ALA A 89 -6.28 0.39 7.30
C ALA A 89 -7.09 0.18 8.60
N PRO A 90 -6.61 0.63 9.77
CA PRO A 90 -7.29 0.37 11.05
C PRO A 90 -8.49 1.28 11.31
N SER A 91 -8.69 2.29 10.46
CA SER A 91 -9.81 3.22 10.56
C SER A 91 -10.23 3.70 9.18
N TRP A 92 -11.47 4.19 9.10
CA TRP A 92 -11.99 4.82 7.89
C TRP A 92 -11.16 6.04 7.48
N ASP A 93 -10.73 6.86 8.43
CA ASP A 93 -9.90 8.04 8.14
C ASP A 93 -8.57 7.67 7.47
N LEU A 94 -7.91 6.59 7.93
CA LEU A 94 -6.68 6.10 7.30
C LEU A 94 -6.96 5.44 5.96
N TYR A 95 -8.11 4.77 5.78
CA TYR A 95 -8.52 4.26 4.47
C TYR A 95 -8.67 5.40 3.45
N ILE A 96 -9.37 6.47 3.81
CA ILE A 96 -9.56 7.66 2.98
C ILE A 96 -8.23 8.38 2.70
N LEU A 97 -7.37 8.53 3.71
CA LEU A 97 -6.02 9.08 3.52
C LEU A 97 -5.22 8.22 2.55
N GLY A 98 -5.27 6.89 2.70
CA GLY A 98 -4.61 5.95 1.81
C GLY A 98 -5.11 6.07 0.38
N ALA A 99 -6.43 6.16 0.17
CA ALA A 99 -7.03 6.37 -1.13
C ALA A 99 -6.52 7.64 -1.81
N LYS A 100 -6.41 8.75 -1.06
CA LYS A 100 -5.84 10.01 -1.56
C LYS A 100 -4.36 9.86 -1.96
N ARG A 101 -3.54 9.22 -1.12
CA ARG A 101 -2.12 8.95 -1.46
C ARG A 101 -2.00 8.06 -2.71
N LEU A 102 -2.82 7.01 -2.81
CA LEU A 102 -2.88 6.14 -3.98
C LEU A 102 -3.31 6.89 -5.24
N ARG A 103 -4.29 7.80 -5.14
CA ARG A 103 -4.69 8.69 -6.23
C ARG A 103 -3.50 9.50 -6.75
N ASP A 104 -2.75 10.11 -5.84
CA ASP A 104 -1.64 10.98 -6.20
C ASP A 104 -0.51 10.19 -6.89
N VAL A 105 -0.20 8.97 -6.41
CA VAL A 105 0.72 8.04 -7.08
C VAL A 105 0.24 7.70 -8.49
N LEU A 106 -1.00 7.26 -8.63
CA LEU A 106 -1.57 6.86 -9.93
C LEU A 106 -1.68 8.03 -10.91
N PHE A 107 -1.96 9.24 -10.41
CA PHE A 107 -1.95 10.46 -11.21
C PHE A 107 -0.57 10.71 -11.82
N VAL A 108 0.50 10.63 -11.02
CA VAL A 108 1.87 10.80 -11.52
C VAL A 108 2.22 9.73 -12.55
N LEU A 109 1.88 8.46 -12.29
CA LEU A 109 2.12 7.37 -13.23
C LEU A 109 1.38 7.58 -14.56
N LYS A 110 0.14 8.07 -14.51
CA LYS A 110 -0.62 8.44 -15.70
C LYS A 110 0.05 9.56 -16.49
N GLN A 111 0.42 10.66 -15.83
CA GLN A 111 1.08 11.81 -16.48
C GLN A 111 2.39 11.42 -17.16
N ARG A 112 3.07 10.39 -16.65
CA ARG A 112 4.31 9.85 -17.22
C ARG A 112 4.10 8.73 -18.24
N GLY A 113 2.85 8.32 -18.53
CA GLY A 113 2.55 7.23 -19.45
C GLY A 113 2.96 5.84 -18.95
N LEU A 114 3.03 5.64 -17.63
CA LEU A 114 3.60 4.43 -17.00
C LEU A 114 2.54 3.38 -16.58
N LEU A 115 1.27 3.60 -16.91
CA LEU A 115 0.16 2.69 -16.55
C LEU A 115 0.29 1.32 -17.22
N ASP A 116 0.99 1.23 -18.36
CA ASP A 116 1.26 -0.02 -19.08
C ASP A 116 1.96 -1.08 -18.21
N SER A 117 2.70 -0.66 -17.18
CA SER A 117 3.32 -1.55 -16.20
C SER A 117 2.33 -2.46 -15.46
N PHE A 118 1.04 -2.15 -15.49
CA PHE A 118 -0.01 -2.94 -14.82
C PHE A 118 -0.60 -4.07 -15.68
N LYS A 119 -0.27 -4.16 -16.98
CA LYS A 119 -0.73 -5.25 -17.87
C LYS A 119 -0.33 -6.63 -17.34
N GLU A 120 0.84 -6.73 -16.69
CA GLU A 120 1.40 -8.00 -16.27
C GLU A 120 1.34 -8.23 -14.76
N ASN A 121 0.84 -9.40 -14.37
CA ASN A 121 0.89 -9.95 -13.00
C ASN A 121 0.20 -9.11 -11.90
N MET A 122 -0.58 -8.08 -12.24
CA MET A 122 -1.41 -7.35 -11.27
C MET A 122 -2.61 -8.17 -10.76
N ALA A 123 -3.06 -9.18 -11.51
CA ALA A 123 -4.16 -10.06 -11.09
C ALA A 123 -3.87 -10.81 -9.78
N LEU A 124 -2.59 -11.09 -9.50
CA LEU A 124 -2.17 -11.70 -8.24
C LEU A 124 -2.40 -10.79 -7.02
N THR A 125 -2.47 -9.47 -7.23
CA THR A 125 -2.77 -8.51 -6.17
C THR A 125 -4.14 -8.78 -5.58
N CYS A 126 -5.15 -9.18 -6.36
CA CYS A 126 -6.48 -9.53 -5.85
C CYS A 126 -6.45 -10.63 -4.79
N LYS A 127 -5.52 -11.60 -4.88
CA LYS A 127 -5.36 -12.65 -3.85
C LYS A 127 -4.89 -12.09 -2.50
N LEU A 128 -4.16 -10.98 -2.51
CA LEU A 128 -3.65 -10.34 -1.29
C LEU A 128 -4.72 -9.50 -0.58
N ILE A 129 -5.80 -9.17 -1.28
CA ILE A 129 -6.89 -8.30 -0.81
C ILE A 129 -8.25 -8.97 -0.98
N GLU A 130 -8.30 -10.31 -0.97
CA GLU A 130 -9.50 -11.08 -1.33
C GLU A 130 -10.70 -10.78 -0.44
N GLY A 131 -10.47 -10.37 0.81
CA GLY A 131 -11.51 -9.96 1.76
C GLY A 131 -12.15 -8.60 1.43
N ASN A 132 -11.67 -7.89 0.40
CA ASN A 132 -12.18 -6.58 -0.01
C ASN A 132 -12.53 -6.60 -1.51
N PRO A 133 -13.81 -6.90 -1.85
CA PRO A 133 -14.28 -6.94 -3.23
C PRO A 133 -14.11 -5.62 -3.98
N GLU A 134 -14.29 -4.48 -3.30
CA GLU A 134 -14.11 -3.15 -3.89
C GLU A 134 -12.68 -2.95 -4.39
N LEU A 135 -11.67 -3.22 -3.55
CA LEU A 135 -10.28 -3.11 -3.95
C LEU A 135 -9.92 -4.12 -5.06
N CYS A 136 -10.52 -5.31 -5.06
CA CYS A 136 -10.35 -6.27 -6.15
C CYS A 136 -10.92 -5.74 -7.48
N SER A 137 -12.11 -5.13 -7.47
CA SER A 137 -12.70 -4.50 -8.66
C SER A 137 -11.88 -3.31 -9.12
N PHE A 138 -11.33 -2.52 -8.19
CA PHE A 138 -10.39 -1.44 -8.50
C PHE A 138 -9.12 -1.97 -9.20
N VAL A 139 -8.51 -3.06 -8.73
CA VAL A 139 -7.35 -3.68 -9.40
C VAL A 139 -7.70 -4.15 -10.81
N LYS A 140 -8.85 -4.80 -11.00
CA LYS A 140 -9.31 -5.22 -12.34
C LYS A 140 -9.50 -4.02 -13.27
N ALA A 141 -10.04 -2.91 -12.77
CA ALA A 141 -10.17 -1.67 -13.52
C ALA A 141 -8.80 -1.11 -13.94
N LEU A 142 -7.80 -1.10 -13.05
CA LEU A 142 -6.44 -0.68 -13.39
C LEU A 142 -5.82 -1.53 -14.51
N ILE A 143 -6.01 -2.85 -14.47
CA ILE A 143 -5.55 -3.77 -15.53
C ILE A 143 -6.24 -3.42 -16.86
N SER A 144 -7.56 -3.24 -16.84
CA SER A 144 -8.32 -2.86 -18.05
C SER A 144 -7.89 -1.51 -18.62
N ILE A 145 -7.61 -0.52 -17.77
CA ILE A 145 -7.05 0.78 -18.18
C ILE A 145 -5.70 0.58 -18.87
N ALA A 146 -4.81 -0.19 -18.27
CA ALA A 146 -3.49 -0.46 -18.85
C ALA A 146 -3.61 -1.18 -20.19
N GLU A 147 -4.52 -2.13 -20.34
CA GLU A 147 -4.79 -2.84 -21.60
C GLU A 147 -5.45 -1.97 -22.69
N GLY A 148 -5.88 -0.75 -22.37
CA GLY A 148 -6.63 0.11 -23.29
C GLY A 148 -8.08 -0.35 -23.52
N ASN A 149 -8.60 -1.21 -22.63
CA ASN A 149 -9.96 -1.73 -22.72
C ASN A 149 -10.98 -0.65 -22.32
N ARG A 150 -12.04 -0.46 -23.12
CA ARG A 150 -13.04 0.60 -22.89
C ARG A 150 -14.15 0.22 -21.91
N GLU A 151 -14.28 -1.05 -21.53
CA GLU A 151 -15.32 -1.53 -20.61
C GLU A 151 -15.01 -1.28 -19.12
N ILE A 152 -14.23 -0.24 -18.80
CA ILE A 152 -13.80 0.03 -17.42
C ILE A 152 -14.99 0.43 -16.53
N GLU A 153 -16.02 1.03 -17.13
CA GLU A 153 -17.20 1.54 -16.42
C GLU A 153 -17.93 0.48 -15.59
N LYS A 154 -17.91 -0.79 -16.01
CA LYS A 154 -18.54 -1.90 -15.27
C LYS A 154 -17.96 -2.10 -13.86
N TYR A 155 -16.71 -1.67 -13.63
CA TYR A 155 -16.08 -1.77 -12.32
C TYR A 155 -16.45 -0.60 -11.38
N LEU A 156 -16.97 0.50 -11.91
CA LEU A 156 -17.38 1.66 -11.10
C LEU A 156 -18.60 1.35 -10.23
N ASP A 157 -19.47 0.44 -10.69
CA ASP A 157 -20.67 0.01 -9.96
C ASP A 157 -20.32 -0.85 -8.73
N ASP A 158 -19.21 -1.60 -8.80
CA ASP A 158 -18.71 -2.45 -7.70
C ASP A 158 -17.94 -1.68 -6.62
N ILE A 159 -17.61 -0.41 -6.88
CA ILE A 159 -16.92 0.43 -5.93
C ILE A 159 -17.97 1.21 -5.16
N SER A 160 -17.82 1.35 -3.84
CA SER A 160 -18.74 2.12 -3.00
C SER A 160 -18.08 3.41 -2.52
N THR A 161 -16.76 3.38 -2.27
CA THR A 161 -16.01 4.52 -1.78
C THR A 161 -15.86 5.62 -2.85
N PRO A 162 -16.35 6.84 -2.60
CA PRO A 162 -16.22 7.96 -3.55
C PRO A 162 -14.78 8.26 -3.95
N GLU A 163 -13.86 8.24 -3.00
CA GLU A 163 -12.43 8.51 -3.23
C GLU A 163 -11.80 7.48 -4.17
N ILE A 164 -12.17 6.20 -4.06
CA ILE A 164 -11.69 5.15 -4.97
C ILE A 164 -12.31 5.30 -6.36
N LYS A 165 -13.60 5.66 -6.46
CA LYS A 165 -14.23 5.98 -7.75
C LYS A 165 -13.59 7.18 -8.44
N GLU A 166 -13.23 8.20 -7.66
CA GLU A 166 -12.59 9.41 -8.17
C GLU A 166 -11.26 9.07 -8.85
N ILE A 167 -10.49 8.14 -8.27
CA ILE A 167 -9.24 7.66 -8.87
C ILE A 167 -9.49 7.09 -10.27
N LEU A 168 -10.42 6.14 -10.42
CA LEU A 168 -10.70 5.54 -11.73
C LEU A 168 -11.23 6.57 -12.72
N THR A 169 -12.13 7.44 -12.27
CA THR A 169 -12.66 8.53 -13.09
C THR A 169 -11.54 9.44 -13.60
N MET A 170 -10.57 9.78 -12.74
CA MET A 170 -9.38 10.55 -13.10
C MET A 170 -8.50 9.81 -14.11
N LEU A 171 -8.36 8.48 -13.97
CA LEU A 171 -7.54 7.68 -14.87
C LEU A 171 -8.17 7.49 -16.26
N ILE A 172 -9.50 7.44 -16.37
CA ILE A 172 -10.22 7.23 -17.64
C ILE A 172 -10.28 8.50 -18.49
N ARG A 173 -10.40 9.69 -17.89
CA ARG A 173 -10.51 10.97 -18.62
C ARG A 173 -9.22 11.29 -19.38
N GLU A 174 -9.28 11.67 -20.64
CA GLU A 174 -8.10 12.10 -21.42
C GLU A 174 -7.38 13.30 -20.79
#